data_AF-A0A7R7E5G6-F1
#
_entry.id   AF-A0A7R7E5G6-F1
#
_cell.length_a   1.000
_cell.length_b   1.000
_cell.length_c   1.000
_cell.angle_alpha   90.00
_cell.angle_beta   90.00
_cell.angle_gamma   90.00
#
_symmetry.space_group_name_H-M   'P 1'
#
loop_
_entity.id
_entity.type
_entity.pdbx_description
1 polymer ?
#
loop_
_entity_poly.entity_id
_entity_poly.type
_entity_poly.pdbx_seq_one_letter_code
_entity_poly.pdbx_strand_id
1 'polypeptide(L)'
;MLPLHLAISGYAHNEKVAYLPRRLTEEGSGPFGNSGATTLCYFMPWGNLAMFYADYRHPGLIRLGRFDDGEQALHMRGEFPLHIERI
;
A
#
# COMPACT_ATOMS: atom_id res chain seq x y z
N MET A 1 5.75 -14.03 -3.25
CA MET A 1 5.07 -13.49 -4.45
C MET A 1 5.90 -12.46 -5.19
N LEU A 2 7.15 -12.22 -4.79
CA LEU A 2 8.03 -11.24 -5.43
C LEU A 2 8.90 -11.95 -6.48
N PRO A 3 9.31 -11.28 -7.55
CA PRO A 3 9.04 -9.87 -7.87
C PRO A 3 7.62 -9.63 -8.42
N LEU A 4 7.18 -8.37 -8.39
CA LEU A 4 5.92 -7.91 -8.98
C LEU A 4 6.16 -6.72 -9.92
N HIS A 5 5.40 -6.70 -11.02
CA HIS A 5 5.31 -5.58 -11.94
C HIS A 5 3.84 -5.20 -12.06
N LEU A 6 3.49 -4.04 -11.50
CA LEU A 6 2.13 -3.55 -11.36
C LEU A 6 2.03 -2.14 -11.95
N ALA A 7 0.82 -1.61 -11.97
CA ALA A 7 0.58 -0.18 -12.11
C ALA A 7 0.19 0.41 -10.75
N ILE A 8 0.65 1.63 -10.47
CA ILE A 8 0.26 2.41 -9.30
C ILE A 8 -0.41 3.71 -9.74
N SER A 9 -1.59 3.98 -9.20
CA SER A 9 -2.38 5.18 -9.52
C SER A 9 -2.96 5.80 -8.25
N GLY A 10 -3.39 7.06 -8.36
CA GLY A 10 -4.04 7.75 -7.24
C GLY A 10 -5.45 7.23 -7.00
N TYR A 11 -5.84 7.14 -5.73
CA TYR A 11 -7.20 6.84 -5.34
C TYR A 11 -7.63 7.81 -4.22
N ALA A 12 -8.86 8.30 -4.32
CA ALA A 12 -9.38 9.36 -3.46
C ALA A 12 -8.41 10.55 -3.36
N HIS A 13 -8.08 11.00 -2.14
CA HIS A 13 -7.32 12.23 -1.89
C HIS A 13 -6.02 12.02 -1.08
N ASN A 14 -5.76 10.83 -0.56
CA ASN A 14 -4.69 10.56 0.41
C ASN A 14 -3.92 9.26 0.16
N GLU A 15 -4.25 8.51 -0.90
CA GLU A 15 -3.63 7.22 -1.16
C GLU A 15 -3.32 6.97 -2.64
N LYS A 16 -2.35 6.07 -2.85
CA LYS A 16 -2.14 5.38 -4.11
C LYS A 16 -2.49 3.91 -3.95
N VAL A 17 -3.00 3.30 -5.02
CA VAL A 17 -3.39 1.90 -5.03
C VAL A 17 -2.67 1.13 -6.14
N ALA A 18 -2.39 -0.14 -5.88
CA ALA A 18 -1.89 -1.09 -6.87
C ALA A 18 -2.56 -2.45 -6.67
N TYR A 19 -3.15 -3.00 -7.72
CA TYR A 19 -3.89 -4.27 -7.65
C TYR A 19 -2.93 -5.45 -7.72
N LEU A 20 -3.08 -6.41 -6.80
CA LEU A 20 -2.27 -7.63 -6.80
C LEU A 20 -2.85 -8.67 -7.77
N PRO A 21 -2.01 -9.53 -8.39
CA PRO A 21 -2.48 -10.60 -9.27
C PRO A 21 -3.27 -11.69 -8.54
N ARG A 22 -3.15 -11.77 -7.21
CA ARG A 22 -4.00 -12.57 -6.33
C ARG A 22 -4.06 -11.96 -4.93
N ARG A 23 -5.11 -12.31 -4.17
CA ARG A 23 -5.25 -11.94 -2.76
C ARG A 23 -4.12 -12.51 -1.90
N LEU A 24 -3.74 -11.76 -0.87
CA LEU A 24 -2.87 -12.22 0.21
C LEU A 24 -3.70 -12.96 1.26
N THR A 25 -3.04 -13.83 2.03
CA THR A 25 -3.63 -14.38 3.25
C THR A 25 -3.49 -13.37 4.39
N GLU A 26 -4.37 -13.45 5.39
CA GLU A 26 -4.31 -12.60 6.59
C GLU A 26 -3.36 -13.17 7.66
N GLU A 27 -2.66 -14.25 7.34
CA GLU A 27 -1.68 -14.89 8.24
C GLU A 27 -0.54 -13.93 8.56
N GLY A 28 -0.23 -13.78 9.86
CA GLY A 28 0.75 -12.82 10.33
C GLY A 28 0.24 -11.38 10.45
N SER A 29 -1.04 -11.12 10.15
CA SER A 29 -1.67 -9.86 10.52
C SER A 29 -1.79 -9.77 12.05
N GLY A 30 -1.44 -8.62 12.60
CA GLY A 30 -1.49 -8.35 14.04
C GLY A 30 -1.66 -6.85 14.31
N PRO A 31 -2.04 -6.48 15.54
CA PRO A 31 -2.18 -5.07 15.91
C PRO A 31 -0.82 -4.38 15.85
N PHE A 32 -0.66 -3.42 14.93
CA PHE A 32 0.53 -2.56 14.87
C PHE A 32 0.21 -1.18 15.45
N GLY A 33 0.85 -0.85 16.57
CA GLY A 33 0.51 0.27 17.45
C GLY A 33 0.87 1.68 16.97
N ASN A 34 1.36 1.88 15.73
CA ASN A 34 1.78 3.20 15.28
C ASN A 34 1.18 3.59 13.92
N SER A 35 0.07 4.30 13.93
CA SER A 35 -0.52 4.94 12.75
C SER A 35 0.21 6.25 12.45
N GLY A 36 0.89 6.30 11.32
CA GLY A 36 1.45 7.52 10.77
C GLY A 36 1.16 7.62 9.28
N ALA A 37 1.21 8.84 8.74
CA ALA A 37 1.43 9.06 7.31
C ALA A 37 2.61 8.17 6.83
N THR A 38 2.66 7.84 5.54
CA THR A 38 3.71 7.00 4.93
C THR A 38 3.66 5.52 5.29
N THR A 39 2.46 4.92 5.23
CA THR A 39 2.28 3.47 5.47
C THR A 39 1.93 2.71 4.19
N LEU A 40 2.45 1.49 4.04
CA LEU A 40 1.98 0.47 3.10
C LEU A 40 0.99 -0.49 3.77
N CYS A 41 -0.20 -0.61 3.20
CA CYS A 41 -1.29 -1.46 3.65
C CYS A 41 -1.76 -2.41 2.55
N TYR A 42 -2.35 -3.53 2.95
CA TYR A 42 -3.18 -4.40 2.14
C TYR A 42 -4.65 -4.11 2.46
N PHE A 43 -5.45 -3.82 1.43
CA PHE A 43 -6.87 -3.59 1.57
C PHE A 43 -7.63 -4.89 1.30
N MET A 44 -8.07 -5.57 2.37
CA MET A 44 -8.69 -6.89 2.33
C MET A 44 -9.93 -6.98 1.42
N PRO A 45 -10.86 -5.99 1.39
CA PRO A 45 -12.07 -6.10 0.59
C PRO A 45 -11.78 -6.31 -0.90
N TRP A 46 -10.76 -5.63 -1.44
CA TRP A 46 -10.44 -5.65 -2.88
C TRP A 46 -9.18 -6.44 -3.21
N GLY A 47 -8.31 -6.70 -2.24
CA GLY A 47 -7.07 -7.43 -2.45
C GLY A 47 -5.96 -6.59 -3.11
N ASN A 48 -5.98 -5.27 -2.94
CA ASN A 48 -4.96 -4.37 -3.47
C ASN A 48 -4.03 -3.84 -2.37
N LEU A 49 -2.90 -3.30 -2.81
CA LEU A 49 -2.04 -2.47 -1.98
C LEU A 49 -2.61 -1.05 -1.91
N ALA A 50 -2.49 -0.44 -0.74
CA ALA A 50 -2.85 0.94 -0.44
C ALA A 50 -1.67 1.63 0.22
N MET A 51 -1.22 2.75 -0.34
CA MET A 51 -0.04 3.50 0.07
C MET A 51 -0.46 4.91 0.47
N PHE A 52 -0.45 5.19 1.76
CA PHE A 52 -1.00 6.43 2.32
C PHE A 52 0.08 7.49 2.52
N TYR A 53 -0.21 8.71 2.10
CA TYR A 53 0.62 9.91 2.31
C TYR A 53 -0.09 10.99 3.16
N ALA A 54 -1.26 10.66 3.72
CA ALA A 54 -1.92 11.43 4.77
C ALA A 54 -2.68 10.46 5.70
N ASP A 55 -3.37 11.00 6.71
CA ASP A 55 -4.12 10.21 7.69
C ASP A 55 -5.17 9.31 7.04
N TYR A 56 -5.34 8.12 7.61
CA TYR A 56 -6.27 7.11 7.13
C TYR A 56 -6.78 6.22 8.27
N ARG A 57 -8.01 5.72 8.12
CA ARG A 57 -8.58 4.73 9.04
C ARG A 57 -9.65 3.91 8.34
N HIS A 58 -9.45 2.60 8.26
CA HIS A 58 -10.46 1.69 7.73
C HIS A 58 -10.26 0.28 8.32
N PRO A 59 -11.33 -0.42 8.76
CA PRO A 59 -11.22 -1.75 9.37
C PRO A 59 -10.71 -2.82 8.40
N GLY A 60 -10.87 -2.59 7.10
CA GLY A 60 -10.39 -3.46 6.02
C GLY A 60 -8.89 -3.36 5.69
N LEU A 61 -8.10 -2.56 6.43
CA LEU A 61 -6.68 -2.36 6.15
C LEU A 61 -5.80 -3.21 7.07
N ILE A 62 -4.96 -4.05 6.47
CA ILE A 62 -3.86 -4.74 7.13
C ILE A 62 -2.57 -3.96 6.84
N ARG A 63 -1.83 -3.54 7.87
CA ARG A 63 -0.53 -2.88 7.67
C ARG A 63 0.52 -3.92 7.26
N LEU A 64 1.25 -3.65 6.19
CA LEU A 64 2.36 -4.47 5.72
C LEU A 64 3.72 -3.88 6.10
N GLY A 65 3.82 -2.56 6.20
CA GLY A 65 5.06 -1.87 6.53
C GLY A 65 4.93 -0.35 6.43
N ARG A 66 6.07 0.33 6.47
CA ARG A 66 6.19 1.78 6.27
C ARG A 66 7.22 2.06 5.19
N PHE A 67 7.19 3.27 4.63
CA PHE A 67 8.30 3.76 3.81
C PHE A 67 9.45 4.17 4.73
N ASP A 68 10.67 3.75 4.42
CA ASP A 68 11.87 4.24 5.09
C ASP A 68 12.45 5.48 4.36
N ASP A 69 12.14 5.65 3.07
CA ASP A 69 12.46 6.82 2.22
C ASP A 69 11.54 6.82 0.99
N GLY A 70 11.51 7.93 0.24
CA GLY A 70 10.86 8.03 -1.07
C GLY A 70 9.34 8.23 -1.04
N GLU A 71 8.73 8.44 0.12
CA GLU A 71 7.29 8.66 0.27
C GLU A 71 6.77 9.85 -0.55
N GLN A 72 7.63 10.83 -0.83
CA GLN A 72 7.32 12.01 -1.62
C GLN A 72 6.85 11.65 -3.03
N ALA A 73 7.27 10.49 -3.56
CA ALA A 73 6.81 9.98 -4.84
C ALA A 73 5.28 9.72 -4.86
N LEU A 74 4.67 9.48 -3.70
CA LEU A 74 3.23 9.29 -3.59
C LEU A 74 2.42 10.56 -3.91
N HIS A 75 3.03 11.74 -3.86
CA HIS A 75 2.38 13.00 -4.22
C HIS A 75 2.32 13.24 -5.74
N MET A 76 3.04 12.46 -6.54
CA MET A 76 3.03 12.61 -7.99
C MET A 76 1.68 12.16 -8.57
N ARG A 77 1.05 13.03 -9.36
CA ARG A 77 -0.19 12.70 -10.08
C ARG A 77 0.12 11.84 -11.30
N GLY A 78 -0.81 10.94 -11.62
CA GLY A 78 -0.70 10.02 -12.75
C GLY A 78 -0.61 8.56 -12.34
N GLU A 79 -0.55 7.72 -13.36
CA GLU A 79 -0.32 6.29 -13.27
C GLU A 79 1.13 5.99 -13.65
N PHE A 80 1.79 5.15 -12.86
CA PHE A 80 3.20 4.81 -13.04
C PHE A 80 3.40 3.30 -12.98
N PRO A 81 4.44 2.76 -13.65
CA PRO A 81 4.86 1.39 -13.40
C PRO A 81 5.38 1.26 -11.96
N LEU A 82 4.96 0.21 -11.28
CA LEU A 82 5.39 -0.14 -9.92
C LEU A 82 6.12 -1.49 -9.96
N HIS A 83 7.38 -1.48 -9.56
CA HIS A 83 8.16 -2.69 -9.35
C HIS A 83 8.31 -2.95 -7.85
N ILE A 84 8.09 -4.19 -7.42
CA ILE A 84 8.26 -4.61 -6.03
C ILE A 84 9.13 -5.85 -6.01
N GLU A 85 10.23 -5.80 -5.27
CA GLU A 85 11.17 -6.90 -5.11
C GLU A 85 11.53 -7.11 -3.64
N ARG A 86 12.18 -8.24 -3.33
CA ARG A 86 12.69 -8.52 -1.99
C ARG A 86 14.14 -8.05 -1.93
N ILE A 87 14.43 -7.14 -1.00
CA ILE A 87 15.78 -6.71 -0.64
C ILE A 87 16.44 -7.79 0.23
#